data_AF-A0A4Z2FU14-F1
#
_entry.id   AF-A0A4Z2FU14-F1
#
_cell.length_a   1.000
_cell.length_b   1.000
_cell.length_c   1.000
_cell.angle_alpha   90.00
_cell.angle_beta   90.00
_cell.angle_gamma   90.00
#
_symmetry.space_group_name_H-M   'P 1'
#
loop_
_entity.id
_entity.type
_entity.pdbx_description
1 polymer ?
#
loop_
_entity_poly.entity_id
_entity_poly.type
_entity_poly.pdbx_seq_one_letter_code
_entity_poly.pdbx_strand_id
1 'polypeptide(L)'
;MLCGLLVRYQALSVNVSETEEEEFLLLENVVHHFSYPCILDLKMGTRQHGDDASEEKAARQMKKCEQSTSASLGVRVCGMQVYQLNTGHYLCRNKYYGRGLSSDGFRQALQQYMHNGRVLRRDLLEPILHKLRSLKAVLESQASYRFYSSSLLIIYEGKVSAASARGRVNNGLFEYGADAVPLVLGT
;
A
#
# COMPACT_ATOMS: atom_id res chain seq x y z
N MET A 1 -9.44 -11.83 14.03
CA MET A 1 -8.81 -10.57 14.51
C MET A 1 -8.06 -9.79 13.41
N LEU A 2 -8.09 -10.22 12.13
CA LEU A 2 -7.50 -9.52 10.97
C LEU A 2 -8.54 -8.84 10.05
N CYS A 3 -9.83 -8.91 10.41
CA CYS A 3 -10.92 -8.40 9.58
C CYS A 3 -10.80 -6.88 9.43
N GLY A 4 -10.73 -6.39 8.19
CA GLY A 4 -10.56 -4.97 7.86
C GLY A 4 -9.11 -4.50 7.68
N LEU A 5 -8.10 -5.36 7.91
CA LEU A 5 -6.69 -5.01 7.70
C LEU A 5 -6.02 -5.73 6.52
N LEU A 6 -6.73 -6.64 5.87
CA LEU A 6 -6.23 -7.38 4.70
C LEU A 6 -7.25 -7.29 3.58
N VAL A 7 -6.77 -7.38 2.34
CA VAL A 7 -7.63 -7.48 1.16
C VAL A 7 -8.44 -8.77 1.24
N ARG A 8 -9.76 -8.67 1.04
CA ARG A 8 -10.62 -9.85 0.98
C ARG A 8 -10.27 -10.66 -0.26
N TYR A 9 -10.21 -11.97 -0.10
CA TYR A 9 -9.93 -12.89 -1.20
C TYR A 9 -10.88 -14.09 -1.20
N GLN A 10 -11.03 -14.69 -2.36
CA GLN A 10 -11.75 -15.94 -2.58
C GLN A 10 -10.92 -16.83 -3.51
N ALA A 11 -10.82 -18.12 -3.18
CA ALA A 11 -10.26 -19.12 -4.09
C ALA A 11 -11.27 -19.46 -5.17
N LEU A 12 -10.83 -19.53 -6.42
CA LEU A 12 -11.65 -19.82 -7.59
C LEU A 12 -10.95 -20.90 -8.43
N SER A 13 -11.60 -22.04 -8.61
CA SER A 13 -11.15 -23.08 -9.54
C SER A 13 -11.88 -22.92 -10.87
N VAL A 14 -11.14 -22.89 -11.98
CA VAL A 14 -11.67 -22.74 -13.34
C VAL A 14 -11.21 -23.93 -14.18
N ASN A 15 -12.16 -24.60 -14.82
CA ASN A 15 -11.86 -25.68 -15.77
C ASN A 15 -11.40 -25.05 -17.08
N VAL A 16 -10.13 -25.22 -17.43
CA VAL A 16 -9.52 -24.70 -18.66
C VAL A 16 -9.64 -25.73 -19.79
N SER A 17 -9.70 -27.01 -19.45
CA SER A 17 -10.05 -28.12 -20.35
C SER A 17 -10.76 -29.24 -19.59
N GLU A 18 -11.17 -30.33 -20.26
CA GLU A 18 -11.80 -31.50 -19.62
C GLU A 18 -10.89 -32.18 -18.58
N THR A 19 -9.57 -31.91 -18.61
CA THR A 19 -8.58 -32.53 -17.71
C THR A 19 -7.74 -31.53 -16.94
N GLU A 20 -7.90 -30.22 -17.17
CA GLU A 20 -7.09 -29.17 -16.54
C GLU A 20 -7.96 -28.19 -15.76
N GLU A 21 -7.72 -28.15 -14.45
CA GLU A 21 -8.25 -27.17 -13.52
C GLU A 21 -7.14 -26.18 -13.14
N GLU A 22 -7.42 -24.88 -13.29
CA GLU A 22 -6.54 -23.82 -12.82
C GLU A 22 -7.14 -23.13 -11.59
N GLU A 23 -6.31 -22.89 -10.57
CA GLU A 23 -6.70 -22.18 -9.35
C GLU A 23 -6.29 -20.71 -9.41
N PHE A 24 -7.23 -19.84 -9.04
CA PHE A 24 -7.05 -18.39 -9.00
C PHE A 24 -7.38 -17.85 -7.61
N LEU A 25 -6.70 -16.76 -7.25
CA LEU A 25 -7.07 -15.92 -6.11
C LEU A 25 -7.81 -14.70 -6.63
N LEU A 26 -9.12 -14.66 -6.41
CA LEU A 26 -9.93 -13.48 -6.66
C LEU A 26 -9.74 -12.50 -5.50
N LEU A 27 -9.15 -11.34 -5.78
CA LEU A 27 -8.92 -10.30 -4.80
C LEU A 27 -9.97 -9.19 -4.94
N GLU A 28 -10.40 -8.63 -3.81
CA GLU A 28 -11.22 -7.42 -3.80
C GLU A 28 -10.52 -6.26 -4.52
N ASN A 29 -11.26 -5.56 -5.38
CA ASN A 29 -10.78 -4.33 -5.98
C ASN A 29 -10.87 -3.17 -4.98
N VAL A 30 -9.82 -2.96 -4.21
CA VAL A 30 -9.79 -1.94 -3.14
C VAL A 30 -9.85 -0.49 -3.64
N VAL A 31 -9.71 -0.25 -4.96
CA VAL A 31 -9.75 1.09 -5.54
C VAL A 31 -11.08 1.43 -6.25
N HIS A 32 -12.02 0.49 -6.32
CA HIS A 32 -13.21 0.66 -7.18
C HIS A 32 -14.15 1.81 -6.80
N HIS A 33 -14.14 2.26 -5.55
CA HIS A 33 -14.94 3.40 -5.08
C HIS A 33 -14.30 4.76 -5.32
N PHE A 34 -13.02 4.81 -5.71
CA PHE A 34 -12.28 6.05 -5.93
C PHE A 34 -12.44 6.53 -7.37
N SER A 35 -12.67 7.83 -7.54
CA SER A 35 -12.66 8.48 -8.85
C SER A 35 -11.23 8.77 -9.32
N TYR A 36 -10.38 9.23 -8.40
CA TYR A 36 -8.98 9.53 -8.66
C TYR A 36 -8.07 8.90 -7.60
N PRO A 37 -7.90 7.57 -7.59
CA PRO A 37 -7.13 6.89 -6.55
C PRO A 37 -5.65 7.31 -6.57
N CYS A 38 -5.20 7.89 -5.46
CA CYS A 38 -3.80 8.09 -5.15
C CYS A 38 -3.28 6.89 -4.36
N ILE A 39 -2.27 6.20 -4.86
CA ILE A 39 -1.82 4.90 -4.36
C ILE A 39 -0.32 4.95 -4.03
N LEU A 40 0.06 4.45 -2.86
CA LEU A 40 1.46 4.23 -2.46
C LEU A 40 1.65 2.78 -2.03
N ASP A 41 2.52 2.05 -2.73
CA ASP A 41 2.95 0.70 -2.40
C ASP A 41 4.32 0.77 -1.71
N LEU A 42 4.33 0.36 -0.44
CA LEU A 42 5.51 0.27 0.40
C LEU A 42 5.85 -1.19 0.68
N LYS A 43 6.98 -1.65 0.16
CA LYS A 43 7.49 -2.99 0.45
C LYS A 43 8.18 -2.99 1.82
N MET A 44 7.69 -3.85 2.71
CA MET A 44 8.08 -3.90 4.13
C MET A 44 9.19 -4.94 4.37
N GLY A 45 9.94 -4.73 5.44
CA GLY A 45 10.94 -5.66 5.96
C GLY A 45 12.36 -5.43 5.46
N THR A 46 13.32 -5.78 6.31
CA THR A 46 14.77 -5.78 6.05
C THR A 46 15.23 -7.06 5.32
N ARG A 47 14.41 -8.11 5.33
CA ARG A 47 14.58 -9.37 4.61
C ARG A 47 13.31 -9.69 3.83
N GLN A 48 13.45 -10.06 2.56
CA GLN A 48 12.30 -10.25 1.65
C GLN A 48 12.27 -11.60 0.95
N HIS A 49 13.14 -12.52 1.35
CA HIS A 49 13.06 -13.91 0.93
C HIS A 49 12.52 -14.74 2.09
N GLY A 50 11.60 -15.66 1.76
CA GLY A 50 11.14 -16.69 2.69
C GLY A 50 12.24 -17.70 2.99
N ASP A 51 11.93 -18.66 3.85
CA ASP A 51 12.86 -19.72 4.23
C ASP A 51 12.97 -20.78 3.11
N ASP A 52 11.92 -20.96 2.31
CA ASP A 52 11.88 -21.88 1.16
C ASP A 52 12.37 -21.24 -0.17
N ALA A 53 12.99 -20.06 -0.12
CA ALA A 53 13.46 -19.39 -1.32
C ALA A 53 14.72 -20.08 -1.88
N SER A 54 14.75 -20.35 -3.19
CA SER A 54 15.97 -20.79 -3.86
C SER A 54 17.10 -19.80 -3.66
N GLU A 55 18.35 -20.27 -3.70
CA GLU A 55 19.54 -19.43 -3.51
C GLU A 55 19.55 -18.22 -4.44
N GLU A 56 19.20 -18.43 -5.71
CA GLU A 56 19.10 -17.34 -6.70
C GLU A 56 18.01 -16.32 -6.34
N LYS A 57 16.82 -16.79 -5.93
CA LYS A 57 15.70 -15.92 -5.52
C LYS A 57 16.09 -15.12 -4.27
N ALA A 58 16.71 -15.78 -3.30
CA ALA A 58 17.20 -15.19 -2.06
C ALA A 58 18.27 -14.12 -2.33
N ALA A 59 19.31 -14.43 -3.10
CA ALA A 59 20.37 -13.49 -3.47
C ALA A 59 19.81 -12.25 -4.19
N ARG A 60 18.88 -12.45 -5.14
CA ARG A 60 18.23 -11.34 -5.85
C ARG A 60 17.35 -10.47 -4.94
N GLN A 61 16.68 -11.04 -3.95
CA GLN A 61 15.87 -10.30 -2.98
C GLN A 61 16.75 -9.57 -1.95
N MET A 62 17.85 -10.19 -1.51
CA MET A 62 18.83 -9.61 -0.61
C MET A 62 19.49 -8.38 -1.24
N LYS A 63 19.98 -8.50 -2.49
CA LYS A 63 20.55 -7.39 -3.25
C LYS A 63 19.59 -6.19 -3.36
N LYS A 64 18.29 -6.44 -3.56
CA LYS A 64 17.28 -5.35 -3.58
C LYS A 64 17.13 -4.69 -2.22
N CYS A 65 17.24 -5.45 -1.13
CA CYS A 65 17.12 -4.90 0.22
C CYS A 65 18.33 -4.02 0.54
N GLU A 66 19.53 -4.51 0.27
CA GLU A 66 20.81 -3.80 0.48
C GLU A 66 20.91 -2.50 -0.35
N GLN A 67 20.43 -2.54 -1.59
CA GLN A 67 20.51 -1.41 -2.52
C GLN A 67 19.34 -0.42 -2.38
N SER A 68 18.61 -0.45 -1.27
CA SER A 68 17.47 0.45 -1.06
C SER A 68 17.31 0.80 0.40
N THR A 69 16.32 1.65 0.68
CA THR A 69 15.93 1.98 2.05
C THR A 69 15.39 0.79 2.85
N SER A 70 15.16 -0.39 2.24
CA SER A 70 14.77 -1.58 2.99
C SER A 70 15.85 -1.99 4.01
N ALA A 71 17.13 -1.84 3.70
CA ALA A 71 18.20 -2.17 4.63
C ALA A 71 18.27 -1.19 5.83
N SER A 72 18.12 0.11 5.58
CA SER A 72 18.28 1.14 6.61
C SER A 72 16.99 1.47 7.37
N LEU A 73 15.84 1.48 6.69
CA LEU A 73 14.54 1.87 7.25
C LEU A 73 13.57 0.69 7.43
N GLY A 74 13.89 -0.49 6.92
CA GLY A 74 12.96 -1.63 6.91
C GLY A 74 11.75 -1.43 5.99
N VAL A 75 11.78 -0.44 5.10
CA VAL A 75 10.71 -0.12 4.14
C VAL A 75 11.27 0.56 2.90
N ARG A 76 10.65 0.36 1.74
CA ARG A 76 10.94 1.13 0.52
C ARG A 76 9.71 1.37 -0.34
N VAL A 77 9.76 2.38 -1.19
CA VAL A 77 8.73 2.62 -2.21
C VAL A 77 8.87 1.59 -3.34
N CYS A 78 7.78 0.91 -3.67
CA CYS A 78 7.68 -0.02 -4.81
C CYS A 78 6.79 0.52 -5.94
N GLY A 79 5.88 1.43 -5.62
CA GLY A 79 5.08 2.17 -6.58
C GLY A 79 4.43 3.37 -5.91
N MET A 80 4.24 4.45 -6.66
CA MET A 80 3.51 5.62 -6.20
C MET A 80 2.73 6.21 -7.38
N GLN A 81 1.48 6.58 -7.15
CA GLN A 81 0.62 7.28 -8.08
C GLN A 81 -0.15 8.36 -7.31
N VAL A 82 -0.05 9.62 -7.75
CA VAL A 82 -0.72 10.75 -7.09
C VAL A 82 -1.40 11.61 -8.13
N TYR A 83 -2.71 11.83 -7.98
CA TYR A 83 -3.46 12.74 -8.83
C TYR A 83 -3.12 14.19 -8.49
N GLN A 84 -2.68 14.96 -9.50
CA GLN A 84 -2.27 16.35 -9.34
C GLN A 84 -3.38 17.29 -9.81
N LEU A 85 -3.99 18.04 -8.90
CA LEU A 85 -5.12 18.96 -9.17
C LEU A 85 -4.74 20.19 -9.99
N ASN A 86 -3.46 20.54 -10.05
CA ASN A 86 -2.98 21.67 -10.85
C ASN A 86 -2.81 21.29 -12.33
N THR A 87 -2.42 20.05 -12.62
CA THR A 87 -2.18 19.57 -14.00
C THR A 87 -3.31 18.68 -14.53
N GLY A 88 -4.13 18.09 -13.66
CA GLY A 88 -5.13 17.10 -14.04
C GLY A 88 -4.55 15.73 -14.40
N HIS A 89 -3.26 15.50 -14.15
CA HIS A 89 -2.55 14.25 -14.48
C HIS A 89 -2.02 13.53 -13.24
N TYR A 90 -1.69 12.25 -13.40
CA TYR A 90 -1.02 11.49 -12.36
C TYR A 90 0.48 11.70 -12.38
N LEU A 91 1.04 11.93 -11.19
CA LEU A 91 2.45 11.75 -10.92
C LEU A 91 2.70 10.28 -10.55
N CYS A 92 3.46 9.58 -11.38
CA CYS A 92 3.78 8.16 -11.17
C CYS A 92 5.27 7.96 -10.87
N ARG A 93 5.57 7.12 -9.89
CA ARG A 93 6.92 6.60 -9.60
C ARG A 93 6.89 5.09 -9.54
N ASN A 94 7.89 4.48 -10.18
CA ASN A 94 8.03 3.04 -10.27
C ASN A 94 9.00 2.50 -9.21
N LYS A 95 9.16 1.17 -9.20
CA LYS A 95 10.10 0.47 -8.31
C LYS A 95 11.56 0.89 -8.46
N TYR A 96 11.97 1.41 -9.62
CA TYR A 96 13.36 1.83 -9.84
C TYR A 96 13.64 3.18 -9.18
N TYR A 97 12.67 4.11 -9.25
CA TYR A 97 12.70 5.34 -8.46
C TYR A 97 12.88 5.03 -6.98
N GLY A 98 12.04 4.13 -6.43
CA GLY A 98 12.07 3.82 -5.01
C GLY A 98 13.35 3.11 -4.52
N ARG A 99 14.02 2.34 -5.38
CA ARG A 99 15.32 1.71 -5.05
C ARG A 99 16.44 2.72 -4.93
N GLY A 100 16.42 3.80 -5.71
CA GLY A 100 17.46 4.83 -5.70
C GLY A 100 17.34 5.85 -4.57
N LEU A 101 16.34 5.72 -3.68
CA LEU A 101 16.13 6.69 -2.61
C LEU A 101 17.09 6.45 -1.44
N SER A 102 17.60 7.56 -0.89
CA SER A 102 18.17 7.60 0.45
C SER A 102 17.06 7.72 1.51
N SER A 103 17.42 7.72 2.79
CA SER A 103 16.46 7.96 3.88
C SER A 103 15.75 9.32 3.75
N ASP A 104 16.48 10.36 3.35
CA ASP A 104 15.89 11.69 3.09
C ASP A 104 15.05 11.69 1.80
N GLY A 105 15.51 10.99 0.76
CA GLY A 105 14.73 10.81 -0.46
C GLY A 105 13.40 10.09 -0.20
N PHE A 106 13.39 9.11 0.71
CA PHE A 106 12.17 8.44 1.14
C PHE A 106 11.22 9.40 1.87
N ARG A 107 11.74 10.24 2.77
CA ARG A 107 10.94 11.29 3.42
C ARG A 107 10.32 12.25 2.41
N GLN A 108 11.09 12.69 1.42
CA GLN A 108 10.60 13.55 0.34
C GLN A 108 9.55 12.85 -0.53
N ALA A 109 9.73 11.54 -0.81
CA ALA A 109 8.74 10.75 -1.54
C ALA A 109 7.40 10.67 -0.79
N LEU A 110 7.43 10.52 0.54
CA LEU A 110 6.20 10.57 1.36
C LEU A 110 5.55 11.96 1.34
N GLN A 111 6.34 13.04 1.39
CA GLN A 111 5.80 14.40 1.25
C GLN A 111 5.16 14.61 -0.13
N GLN A 112 5.78 14.10 -1.19
CA GLN A 112 5.24 14.13 -2.54
C GLN A 112 3.96 13.31 -2.66
N TYR A 113 3.89 12.14 -2.02
CA TYR A 113 2.67 11.33 -1.96
C TYR A 113 1.48 12.08 -1.35
N MET A 114 1.74 12.88 -0.30
CA MET A 114 0.72 13.65 0.41
C MET A 114 0.37 14.99 -0.26
N HIS A 115 0.99 15.36 -1.38
CA HIS A 115 0.79 16.66 -2.02
C HIS A 115 0.02 16.51 -3.35
N ASN A 116 -1.18 17.10 -3.44
CA ASN A 116 -2.07 16.99 -4.59
C ASN A 116 -1.82 18.04 -5.69
N GLY A 117 -0.62 18.60 -5.73
CA GLY A 117 -0.21 19.63 -6.70
C GLY A 117 -0.66 21.04 -6.35
N ARG A 118 -1.50 21.21 -5.32
CA ARG A 118 -1.90 22.53 -4.79
C ARG A 118 -1.59 22.68 -3.31
N VAL A 119 -1.91 21.65 -2.52
CA VAL A 119 -1.75 21.66 -1.06
C VAL A 119 -1.26 20.32 -0.55
N LEU A 120 -0.61 20.36 0.61
CA LEU A 120 -0.31 19.17 1.39
C LEU A 120 -1.58 18.69 2.11
N ARG A 121 -2.00 17.45 1.85
CA ARG A 121 -3.17 16.79 2.41
C ARG A 121 -2.94 16.31 3.86
N ARG A 122 -2.76 17.29 4.76
CA ARG A 122 -2.54 17.05 6.20
C ARG A 122 -3.72 16.33 6.86
N ASP A 123 -4.92 16.47 6.30
CA ASP A 123 -6.14 15.78 6.72
C ASP A 123 -6.01 14.25 6.67
N LEU A 124 -5.10 13.72 5.86
CA LEU A 124 -4.87 12.27 5.72
C LEU A 124 -3.90 11.70 6.76
N LEU A 125 -3.12 12.54 7.44
CA LEU A 125 -2.06 12.07 8.34
C LEU A 125 -2.61 11.28 9.53
N GLU A 126 -3.59 11.82 10.26
CA GLU A 126 -4.17 11.15 11.42
C GLU A 126 -4.87 9.83 11.06
N PRO A 127 -5.75 9.78 10.03
CA PRO A 127 -6.34 8.50 9.58
C PRO A 127 -5.29 7.44 9.22
N ILE A 128 -4.24 7.82 8.49
CA ILE A 128 -3.16 6.88 8.11
C ILE A 128 -2.41 6.41 9.36
N LEU A 129 -2.02 7.31 10.26
CA LEU A 129 -1.32 6.95 11.49
C LEU A 129 -2.16 6.04 12.39
N HIS A 130 -3.47 6.29 12.48
CA HIS A 130 -4.38 5.43 13.22
C HIS A 130 -4.38 4.01 12.64
N LYS A 131 -4.57 3.85 11.32
CA LYS A 131 -4.58 2.53 10.66
C LYS A 131 -3.22 1.83 10.79
N LEU A 132 -2.10 2.55 10.70
CA LEU A 132 -0.75 2.00 10.93
C LEU A 132 -0.54 1.49 12.35
N ARG A 133 -1.01 2.24 13.36
CA ARG A 133 -0.93 1.82 14.77
C ARG A 133 -1.77 0.58 15.03
N SER A 134 -2.98 0.51 14.47
CA SER A 134 -3.84 -0.68 14.56
C SER A 134 -3.21 -1.89 13.88
N LEU A 135 -2.64 -1.72 12.68
CA LEU A 135 -1.89 -2.78 12.01
C LEU A 135 -0.71 -3.27 12.86
N LYS A 136 0.08 -2.35 13.41
CA LYS A 136 1.21 -2.67 14.28
C LYS A 136 0.76 -3.51 15.48
N ALA A 137 -0.31 -3.10 16.17
CA ALA A 137 -0.83 -3.83 17.33
C ALA A 137 -1.27 -5.25 16.96
N VAL A 138 -1.92 -5.43 15.80
CA VAL A 138 -2.28 -6.76 15.32
C VAL A 138 -1.05 -7.59 14.99
N LEU A 139 -0.07 -7.05 14.27
CA LEU A 139 1.18 -7.75 13.94
C LEU A 139 1.96 -8.17 15.20
N GLU A 140 2.02 -7.32 16.22
CA GLU A 140 2.70 -7.63 17.50
C GLU A 140 1.98 -8.71 18.31
N SER A 141 0.66 -8.87 18.13
CA SER A 141 -0.09 -9.95 18.78
C SER A 141 0.09 -11.32 18.12
N GLN A 142 0.68 -11.38 16.92
CA GLN A 142 0.87 -12.63 16.19
C GLN A 142 2.22 -13.28 16.54
N ALA A 143 2.20 -14.45 17.18
CA ALA A 143 3.41 -15.16 17.58
C ALA A 143 3.99 -16.10 16.49
N SER A 144 3.20 -16.46 15.48
CA SER A 144 3.52 -17.56 14.55
C SER A 144 3.58 -17.16 13.08
N TYR A 145 3.50 -15.87 12.77
CA TYR A 145 3.51 -15.38 11.39
C TYR A 145 4.74 -14.54 11.10
N ARG A 146 5.34 -14.79 9.93
CA ARG A 146 6.42 -13.97 9.39
C ARG A 146 6.10 -13.63 7.95
N PHE A 147 6.05 -12.32 7.70
CA PHE A 147 5.65 -11.78 6.42
C PHE A 147 6.88 -11.35 5.63
N TYR A 148 7.14 -12.04 4.52
CA TYR A 148 8.24 -11.74 3.61
C TYR A 148 7.68 -11.13 2.33
N SER A 149 8.39 -10.15 1.75
CA SER A 149 7.99 -9.53 0.47
C SER A 149 6.55 -8.96 0.47
N SER A 150 5.98 -8.68 1.63
CA SER A 150 4.65 -8.07 1.74
C SER A 150 4.70 -6.57 1.54
N SER A 151 3.60 -6.00 1.07
CA SER A 151 3.48 -4.59 0.74
C SER A 151 2.37 -3.95 1.55
N LEU A 152 2.64 -2.81 2.18
CA LEU A 152 1.63 -1.92 2.73
C LEU A 152 1.13 -1.00 1.62
N LEU A 153 -0.18 -1.01 1.37
CA LEU A 153 -0.82 -0.12 0.41
C LEU A 153 -1.46 1.05 1.16
N ILE A 154 -1.24 2.27 0.68
CA ILE A 154 -1.91 3.46 1.21
C ILE A 154 -2.67 4.08 0.05
N ILE A 155 -3.96 4.32 0.25
CA ILE A 155 -4.87 4.79 -0.81
C ILE A 155 -5.66 5.99 -0.28
N TYR A 156 -5.87 6.99 -1.13
CA TYR A 156 -6.81 8.06 -0.83
C TYR A 156 -7.41 8.64 -2.11
N GLU A 157 -8.54 9.34 -1.97
CA GLU A 157 -9.18 10.07 -3.07
C GLU A 157 -8.44 11.38 -3.37
N GLY A 158 -7.90 11.48 -4.59
CA GLY A 158 -7.16 12.63 -5.07
C GLY A 158 -8.00 13.89 -5.19
N LYS A 159 -9.27 13.77 -5.58
CA LYS A 159 -10.18 14.91 -5.75
C LYS A 159 -11.12 15.07 -4.56
N VAL A 160 -10.89 16.10 -3.75
CA VAL A 160 -11.82 16.47 -2.68
C VAL A 160 -13.11 17.01 -3.31
N SER A 161 -14.25 16.38 -3.02
CA SER A 161 -15.54 16.85 -3.52
C SER A 161 -15.95 18.17 -2.84
N ALA A 162 -16.63 19.06 -3.57
CA ALA A 162 -17.12 20.33 -3.01
C ALA A 162 -18.17 20.14 -1.90
N ALA A 163 -18.83 18.97 -1.86
CA ALA A 163 -19.77 18.61 -0.78
C ALA A 163 -19.06 18.37 0.56
N SER A 164 -17.79 17.96 0.53
CA SER A 164 -16.97 17.70 1.71
C SER A 164 -16.48 18.97 2.42
N ALA A 165 -16.63 20.15 1.80
CA ALA A 165 -16.27 21.45 2.39
C ALA A 165 -17.41 22.10 3.20
N ARG A 166 -18.66 21.59 3.10
CA ARG A 166 -19.80 22.06 3.89
C ARG A 166 -20.18 21.01 4.92
N GLY A 167 -19.60 21.13 6.12
CA GLY A 167 -19.98 20.32 7.26
C GLY A 167 -21.48 20.42 7.53
N ARG A 168 -22.18 19.28 7.47
CA ARG A 168 -23.48 19.10 8.13
C ARG A 168 -23.27 18.13 9.28
N VAL A 169 -23.36 18.69 10.48
CA VAL A 169 -23.58 17.97 11.74
C VAL A 169 -24.94 17.30 11.62
N ASN A 170 -24.98 16.01 11.36
CA ASN A 170 -26.13 15.14 11.63
C ASN A 170 -25.58 13.72 11.85
N ASN A 171 -26.01 13.10 12.94
CA ASN A 171 -25.52 11.84 13.53
C ASN A 171 -25.56 10.63 12.56
N GLY A 172 -24.57 10.55 11.67
CA GLY A 172 -24.22 9.37 10.89
C GLY A 172 -22.76 9.48 10.49
N LEU A 173 -21.96 8.44 10.77
CA LEU A 173 -20.55 8.38 10.39
C LEU A 173 -20.44 8.57 8.86
N PHE A 174 -19.96 9.73 8.42
CA PHE A 174 -19.48 9.92 7.06
C PHE A 174 -18.01 9.47 7.03
N GLU A 175 -17.75 8.26 6.53
CA GLU A 175 -16.39 7.77 6.25
C GLU A 175 -15.79 8.52 5.04
N TYR A 176 -15.29 9.73 5.27
CA TYR A 176 -14.29 10.34 4.40
C TYR A 176 -12.92 10.10 5.03
N GLY A 177 -12.34 8.93 4.76
CA GLY A 177 -11.01 8.56 5.24
C GLY A 177 -10.02 8.42 4.08
N ALA A 178 -8.75 8.75 4.30
CA ALA A 178 -7.72 8.00 3.60
C ALA A 178 -7.92 6.52 3.95
N ASP A 179 -8.19 5.70 2.96
CA ASP A 179 -8.09 4.27 3.14
C ASP A 179 -6.63 3.87 3.04
N ALA A 180 -5.92 3.96 4.17
CA ALA A 180 -4.78 3.07 4.32
C ALA A 180 -5.35 1.64 4.39
N VAL A 181 -5.52 1.01 3.22
CA VAL A 181 -5.94 -0.38 3.11
C VAL A 181 -4.72 -1.22 3.42
N PRO A 182 -4.64 -1.87 4.58
CA PRO A 182 -3.38 -2.49 4.93
C PRO A 182 -3.14 -3.74 4.08
N LEU A 183 -1.84 -4.00 3.96
CA LEU A 183 -1.21 -5.20 3.45
C LEU A 183 -1.90 -5.92 2.27
N VAL A 184 -1.36 -5.72 1.06
CA VAL A 184 -1.39 -6.80 0.06
C VAL A 184 -0.23 -7.72 0.41
N LEU A 185 -0.56 -8.88 0.97
CA LEU A 185 0.39 -9.96 1.19
C LEU A 185 0.86 -10.45 -0.18
N GLY A 186 2.06 -10.02 -0.59
CA GLY A 186 2.75 -10.64 -1.71
C GLY A 186 3.33 -11.97 -1.25
N THR A 187 2.82 -13.07 -1.80
CA THR A 187 3.44 -14.40 -1.79
C THR A 187 4.78 -14.40 -2.54
#